data_AF-A0A2K6EG08-F1
#
_entry.id   AF-A0A2K6EG08-F1
#
_cell.length_a   1.000
_cell.length_b   1.000
_cell.length_c   1.000
_cell.angle_alpha   90.00
_cell.angle_beta   90.00
_cell.angle_gamma   90.00
#
_symmetry.space_group_name_H-M   'P 1'
#
loop_
_entity.id
_entity.type
_entity.pdbx_description
1 polymer ?
#
loop_
_entity_poly.entity_id
_entity_poly.type
_entity_poly.pdbx_seq_one_letter_code
_entity_poly.pdbx_strand_id
1 'polypeptide(L)'
;RVAEPGPTAAPRSAAWRTCYAARVGVKVCIQRKVCVQEEKYEIPDGPQRSRLNRQQLLPRLFDGCYFYFGGTFTHHPKDSLIKLVTAAGGQVLSRKPKPDSDVTQTINTVAYHAKPDSDQRFCTQYIIYEDLSNYCPERVRQGKVWMAPSSWFIDCVTSFELLPLDS
;
A
#
# COMPACT_ATOMS: atom_id res chain seq x y z
N ARG A 1 32.50 -15.49 -42.91
CA ARG A 1 32.56 -15.46 -41.43
C ARG A 1 31.53 -14.43 -40.98
N VAL A 2 30.35 -14.89 -40.57
CA VAL A 2 29.32 -14.01 -40.01
C VAL A 2 29.57 -13.97 -38.51
N ALA A 3 29.73 -12.77 -37.96
CA ALA A 3 29.99 -12.55 -36.55
C ALA A 3 28.72 -12.93 -35.75
N GLU A 4 28.87 -13.81 -34.78
CA GLU A 4 27.80 -14.10 -33.82
C GLU A 4 27.59 -12.89 -32.90
N PRO A 5 26.33 -12.52 -32.58
CA PRO A 5 26.08 -11.48 -31.60
C PRO A 5 26.47 -12.01 -30.21
N GLY A 6 27.42 -11.32 -29.57
CA GLY A 6 27.90 -11.62 -28.24
C GLY A 6 26.80 -11.62 -27.17
N PRO A 7 27.08 -12.19 -25.98
CA PRO A 7 26.08 -12.39 -24.94
C PRO A 7 25.49 -11.06 -24.52
N THR A 8 24.21 -10.87 -24.83
CA THR A 8 23.37 -9.77 -24.36
C THR A 8 23.54 -9.63 -22.85
N ALA A 9 23.95 -8.44 -22.42
CA ALA A 9 24.17 -8.10 -21.03
C ALA A 9 22.98 -8.55 -20.17
N ALA A 10 23.25 -9.38 -19.16
CA ALA A 10 22.27 -9.75 -18.15
C ALA A 10 21.72 -8.47 -17.51
N PRO A 11 20.39 -8.30 -17.37
CA PRO A 11 19.84 -7.13 -16.72
C PRO A 11 20.27 -7.13 -15.26
N ARG A 12 21.21 -6.24 -14.95
CA ARG A 12 21.56 -5.80 -13.60
C ARG A 12 20.34 -5.13 -12.98
N SER A 13 19.50 -5.87 -12.29
CA SER A 13 18.83 -5.33 -11.11
C SER A 13 18.39 -6.47 -10.21
N ALA A 14 18.95 -6.50 -9.00
CA ALA A 14 18.48 -7.35 -7.92
C ALA A 14 17.18 -6.79 -7.31
N ALA A 15 16.17 -6.47 -8.15
CA ALA A 15 14.86 -5.98 -7.72
C ALA A 15 13.81 -7.11 -7.62
N TRP A 16 14.23 -8.36 -7.81
CA TRP A 16 13.44 -9.59 -7.95
C TRP A 16 12.58 -10.03 -6.76
N ARG A 17 12.34 -9.19 -5.74
CA ARG A 17 11.68 -9.64 -4.50
C ARG A 17 10.28 -9.07 -4.23
N THR A 18 9.73 -8.25 -5.11
CA THR A 18 8.35 -7.73 -4.94
C THR A 18 7.49 -7.77 -6.20
N CYS A 19 7.95 -8.38 -7.29
CA CYS A 19 7.14 -8.51 -8.49
C CYS A 19 6.09 -9.61 -8.29
N TYR A 20 4.82 -9.22 -8.33
CA TYR A 20 3.72 -10.16 -8.54
C TYR A 20 3.83 -10.69 -9.98
N ALA A 21 4.69 -11.68 -10.19
CA ALA A 21 4.75 -12.37 -11.47
C ALA A 21 3.39 -13.02 -11.73
N ALA A 22 2.67 -12.62 -12.77
CA ALA A 22 1.43 -13.30 -13.11
C ALA A 22 1.74 -14.75 -13.48
N ARG A 23 0.84 -15.66 -13.06
CA ARG A 23 0.91 -17.11 -13.31
C ARG A 23 1.18 -17.46 -14.79
N VAL A 24 0.80 -16.57 -15.70
CA VAL A 24 1.04 -16.69 -17.15
C VAL A 24 2.53 -16.55 -17.49
N GLY A 25 3.26 -15.60 -16.90
CA GLY A 25 4.67 -15.38 -17.18
C GLY A 25 5.54 -16.60 -16.83
N VAL A 26 5.26 -17.25 -15.69
CA VAL A 26 5.96 -18.47 -15.25
C VAL A 26 5.82 -19.61 -16.28
N LYS A 27 4.61 -19.82 -16.81
CA LYS A 27 4.39 -20.86 -17.84
C LYS A 27 5.21 -20.58 -19.10
N VAL A 28 5.28 -19.32 -19.52
CA VAL A 28 6.06 -18.93 -20.71
C VAL A 28 7.55 -19.10 -20.47
N CYS A 29 8.06 -18.77 -19.28
CA CYS A 29 9.46 -19.01 -18.91
C CYS A 29 9.84 -20.48 -19.04
N ILE A 30 9.01 -21.38 -18.51
CA ILE A 30 9.24 -22.83 -18.55
C ILE A 30 9.23 -23.34 -20.01
N GLN A 31 8.24 -22.92 -20.79
CA GLN A 31 8.10 -23.35 -22.19
C GLN A 31 9.26 -22.88 -23.07
N ARG A 32 9.70 -21.64 -22.89
CA ARG A 32 10.76 -21.05 -23.71
C ARG A 32 12.17 -21.33 -23.17
N LYS A 33 12.27 -21.86 -21.94
CA LYS A 33 13.53 -22.03 -21.19
C LYS A 33 14.35 -20.74 -21.07
N VAL A 34 13.67 -19.58 -21.04
CA VAL A 34 14.29 -18.27 -20.86
C VAL A 34 13.52 -17.47 -19.83
N CYS A 35 14.20 -16.57 -19.11
CA CYS A 35 13.53 -15.54 -18.32
C CYS A 35 12.95 -14.50 -19.30
N VAL A 36 11.61 -14.44 -19.39
CA VAL A 36 10.94 -13.43 -20.23
C VAL A 36 10.80 -12.11 -19.50
N GLN A 37 10.64 -11.02 -20.25
CA GLN A 37 10.35 -9.70 -19.67
C GLN A 37 9.06 -9.75 -18.86
N GLU A 38 9.15 -9.40 -17.57
CA GLU A 38 8.06 -9.52 -16.59
C GLU A 38 6.93 -8.53 -16.89
N GLU A 39 7.26 -7.34 -17.40
CA GLU A 39 6.32 -6.25 -17.69
C GLU A 39 5.23 -6.69 -18.69
N LYS A 40 5.55 -7.62 -19.60
CA LYS A 40 4.59 -8.15 -20.58
C LYS A 40 3.49 -9.01 -19.94
N TYR A 41 3.74 -9.53 -18.75
CA TYR A 41 2.84 -10.41 -18.01
C TYR A 41 2.47 -9.81 -16.66
N GLU A 42 2.72 -8.52 -16.46
CA GLU A 42 2.39 -7.84 -15.22
C GLU A 42 0.88 -7.60 -15.12
N ILE A 43 0.36 -7.68 -13.89
CA ILE A 43 -1.04 -7.30 -13.60
C ILE A 43 -1.11 -5.76 -13.64
N PRO A 44 -2.00 -5.16 -14.45
CA PRO A 44 -2.08 -3.70 -14.58
C PRO A 44 -2.55 -3.02 -13.28
N ASP A 45 -2.56 -1.68 -13.28
CA ASP A 45 -3.05 -0.82 -12.21
C ASP A 45 -2.18 -0.84 -10.94
N GLY A 46 -2.71 -1.28 -9.81
CA GLY A 46 -2.04 -1.18 -8.50
C GLY A 46 -0.67 -1.83 -8.44
N PRO A 47 -0.51 -3.12 -8.83
CA PRO A 47 0.80 -3.78 -8.86
C PRO A 47 1.83 -3.05 -9.74
N GLN A 48 1.42 -2.64 -10.94
CA GLN A 48 2.26 -1.88 -11.87
C GLN A 48 2.68 -0.52 -11.30
N ARG A 49 1.73 0.24 -10.73
CA ARG A 49 1.98 1.53 -10.06
C ARG A 49 2.98 1.37 -8.92
N SER A 50 2.80 0.35 -8.08
CA SER A 50 3.69 0.03 -6.96
C SER A 50 5.12 -0.26 -7.42
N ARG A 51 5.27 -1.08 -8.48
CA ARG A 51 6.57 -1.40 -9.07
C ARG A 51 7.26 -0.14 -9.60
N LEU A 52 6.57 0.68 -10.37
CA LEU A 52 7.12 1.92 -10.93
C LEU A 52 7.50 2.92 -9.83
N ASN A 53 6.66 3.08 -8.80
CA ASN A 53 6.95 3.93 -7.65
C ASN A 53 8.25 3.50 -6.96
N ARG A 54 8.45 2.20 -6.77
CA ARG A 54 9.69 1.66 -6.18
C ARG A 54 10.91 1.87 -7.09
N GLN A 55 10.77 1.69 -8.40
CA GLN A 55 11.86 1.93 -9.36
C GLN A 55 12.33 3.39 -9.33
N GLN A 56 11.42 4.32 -9.07
CA GLN A 56 11.70 5.75 -8.91
C GLN A 56 12.16 6.13 -7.49
N LEU A 57 12.31 5.14 -6.58
CA LEU A 57 12.70 5.35 -5.19
C LEU A 57 11.78 6.31 -4.42
N LEU A 58 10.49 6.34 -4.79
CA LEU A 58 9.49 7.19 -4.15
C LEU A 58 9.01 6.59 -2.81
N PRO A 59 8.40 7.40 -1.92
CA PRO A 59 7.83 6.92 -0.67
C PRO A 59 6.84 5.77 -0.85
N ARG A 60 6.74 4.92 0.17
CA ARG A 60 5.78 3.82 0.17
C ARG A 60 4.36 4.35 0.37
N LEU A 61 3.36 3.53 0.03
CA LEU A 61 1.95 3.93 -0.03
C LEU A 61 1.47 4.67 1.23
N PHE A 62 1.82 4.16 2.41
CA PHE A 62 1.39 4.70 3.70
C PHE A 62 2.51 5.43 4.46
N ASP A 63 3.52 5.93 3.73
CA ASP A 63 4.57 6.75 4.33
C ASP A 63 3.96 7.99 5.00
N GLY A 64 4.31 8.21 6.27
CA GLY A 64 3.74 9.28 7.09
C GLY A 64 2.37 9.00 7.70
N CYS A 65 1.76 7.83 7.45
CA CYS A 65 0.45 7.44 7.98
C CYS A 65 0.54 6.55 9.23
N TYR A 66 -0.45 6.69 10.12
CA TYR A 66 -0.57 5.97 11.38
C TYR A 66 -1.90 5.23 11.47
N PHE A 67 -1.88 3.98 11.91
CA PHE A 67 -3.05 3.10 11.93
C PHE A 67 -3.28 2.51 13.32
N TYR A 68 -4.48 2.68 13.84
CA TYR A 68 -4.96 1.98 15.03
C TYR A 68 -6.07 1.01 14.61
N PHE A 69 -5.93 -0.27 14.95
CA PHE A 69 -6.94 -1.29 14.68
C PHE A 69 -7.88 -1.42 15.88
N GLY A 70 -9.06 -0.82 15.77
CA GLY A 70 -10.08 -0.77 16.82
C GLY A 70 -11.05 -1.95 16.74
N GLY A 71 -11.32 -2.57 17.89
CA GLY A 71 -12.27 -3.68 17.99
C GLY A 71 -11.70 -5.04 17.59
N THR A 72 -12.60 -5.97 17.28
CA THR A 72 -12.30 -7.35 16.87
C THR A 72 -12.30 -7.47 15.35
N PHE A 73 -11.38 -8.26 14.83
CA PHE A 73 -11.26 -8.54 13.40
C PHE A 73 -11.39 -10.05 13.16
N THR A 74 -12.44 -10.43 12.45
CA THR A 74 -12.83 -11.81 12.18
C THR A 74 -12.62 -12.18 10.71
N HIS A 75 -12.98 -11.29 9.80
CA HIS A 75 -12.85 -11.46 8.36
C HIS A 75 -11.46 -11.07 7.85
N HIS A 76 -10.92 -9.97 8.36
CA HIS A 76 -9.58 -9.50 8.02
C HIS A 76 -8.63 -9.65 9.21
N PRO A 77 -7.91 -10.79 9.37
CA PRO A 77 -7.10 -11.05 10.55
C PRO A 77 -6.16 -9.89 10.88
N LYS A 78 -6.24 -9.40 12.13
CA LYS A 78 -5.49 -8.21 12.58
C LYS A 78 -3.99 -8.31 12.30
N ASP A 79 -3.40 -9.49 12.49
CA ASP A 79 -1.97 -9.70 12.22
C ASP A 79 -1.60 -9.52 10.75
N SER A 80 -2.50 -9.89 9.83
CA SER A 80 -2.32 -9.66 8.40
C SER A 80 -2.37 -8.17 8.08
N LEU A 81 -3.32 -7.44 8.68
CA LEU A 81 -3.42 -5.99 8.49
C LEU A 81 -2.18 -5.26 9.04
N ILE A 82 -1.67 -5.66 10.20
CA ILE A 82 -0.43 -5.12 10.79
C ILE A 82 0.78 -5.35 9.87
N LYS A 83 0.89 -6.55 9.29
CA LYS A 83 1.95 -6.87 8.31
C LYS A 83 1.83 -6.00 7.07
N LEU A 84 0.61 -5.79 6.56
CA LEU A 84 0.35 -4.92 5.41
C LEU A 84 0.74 -3.46 5.69
N VAL A 85 0.34 -2.91 6.84
CA VAL A 85 0.73 -1.54 7.26
C VAL A 85 2.26 -1.40 7.25
N THR A 86 2.96 -2.35 7.87
CA THR A 86 4.42 -2.31 8.00
C THR A 86 5.12 -2.43 6.63
N ALA A 87 4.61 -3.31 5.76
CA ALA A 87 5.13 -3.48 4.40
C ALA A 87 4.94 -2.22 3.56
N ALA A 88 3.77 -1.60 3.65
CA ALA A 88 3.40 -0.38 2.94
C ALA A 88 3.95 0.92 3.56
N GLY A 89 4.71 0.84 4.66
CA GLY A 89 5.43 1.97 5.26
C GLY A 89 4.65 2.80 6.28
N GLY A 90 3.47 2.35 6.67
CA GLY A 90 2.71 2.98 7.76
C GLY A 90 3.18 2.52 9.14
N GLN A 91 2.72 3.22 10.18
CA GLN A 91 3.02 2.90 11.57
C GLN A 91 1.78 2.40 12.31
N VAL A 92 1.91 1.32 13.09
CA VAL A 92 0.81 0.80 13.90
C VAL A 92 0.83 1.43 15.28
N LEU A 93 -0.29 2.04 15.67
CA LEU A 93 -0.50 2.61 16.99
C LEU A 93 -0.98 1.53 17.97
N SER A 94 -0.34 1.44 19.13
CA SER A 94 -0.74 0.53 20.21
C SER A 94 -1.93 1.03 21.03
N ARG A 95 -2.17 2.35 21.01
CA ARG A 95 -3.24 3.02 21.74
C ARG A 95 -4.13 3.79 20.77
N LYS A 96 -5.42 3.88 21.10
CA LYS A 96 -6.38 4.66 20.32
C LYS A 96 -5.96 6.13 20.32
N PRO A 97 -5.78 6.77 19.14
CA PRO A 97 -5.47 8.19 19.07
C PRO A 97 -6.65 9.00 19.60
N LYS A 98 -6.33 9.99 20.45
CA LYS A 98 -7.30 10.91 21.02
C LYS A 98 -7.22 12.24 20.26
N PRO A 99 -8.27 12.67 19.54
CA PRO A 99 -8.22 13.84 18.66
C PRO A 99 -7.79 15.15 19.35
N ASP A 100 -8.04 15.24 20.65
CA ASP A 100 -7.77 16.37 21.54
C ASP A 100 -6.40 16.32 22.22
N SER A 101 -5.62 15.26 22.03
CA SER A 101 -4.32 15.13 22.71
C SER A 101 -3.20 15.86 21.96
N ASP A 102 -2.30 16.47 22.73
CA ASP A 102 -1.09 17.14 22.22
C ASP A 102 -0.27 16.24 21.29
N VAL A 103 -0.19 14.94 21.59
CA VAL A 103 0.53 13.95 20.77
C VAL A 103 -0.09 13.85 19.38
N THR A 104 -1.42 13.79 19.26
CA THR A 104 -2.07 13.71 17.95
C THR A 104 -2.01 15.03 17.19
N GLN A 105 -1.98 16.16 17.90
CA GLN A 105 -1.96 17.50 17.30
C GLN A 105 -0.57 17.89 16.81
N THR A 106 0.49 17.44 17.49
CA THR A 106 1.89 17.69 17.12
C THR A 106 2.40 16.83 15.96
N ILE A 107 1.67 15.80 15.55
CA ILE A 107 2.00 15.02 14.33
C ILE A 107 1.85 15.93 13.12
N ASN A 108 2.99 16.22 12.48
CA ASN A 108 3.11 17.05 11.27
C ASN A 108 3.64 16.23 10.08
N THR A 109 3.38 14.93 10.07
CA THR A 109 3.71 14.08 8.92
C THR A 109 2.79 14.41 7.76
N VAL A 110 3.32 14.21 6.55
CA VAL A 110 2.58 14.42 5.30
C VAL A 110 2.47 13.08 4.59
N ALA A 111 1.26 12.70 4.18
CA ALA A 111 1.05 11.52 3.36
C ALA A 111 1.38 11.83 1.90
N TYR A 112 2.47 11.27 1.38
CA TYR A 112 2.95 11.53 0.00
C TYR A 112 1.91 11.15 -1.06
N HIS A 113 1.20 10.04 -0.85
CA HIS A 113 0.22 9.50 -1.78
C HIS A 113 -1.18 10.10 -1.62
N ALA A 114 -1.38 11.04 -0.70
CA ALA A 114 -2.63 11.78 -0.60
C ALA A 114 -2.77 12.76 -1.76
N LYS A 115 -4.01 13.00 -2.21
CA LYS A 115 -4.28 14.06 -3.19
C LYS A 115 -3.85 15.42 -2.62
N PRO A 116 -3.29 16.34 -3.44
CA PRO A 116 -2.73 17.59 -2.94
C PRO A 116 -3.71 18.49 -2.19
N ASP A 117 -5.00 18.39 -2.54
CA ASP A 117 -6.17 19.12 -2.04
C ASP A 117 -6.95 18.36 -0.95
N SER A 118 -6.56 17.12 -0.62
CA SER A 118 -7.23 16.33 0.41
C SER A 118 -6.69 16.62 1.80
N ASP A 119 -7.61 16.64 2.78
CA ASP A 119 -7.28 16.69 4.21
C ASP A 119 -6.40 15.51 4.64
N GLN A 120 -6.47 14.36 3.95
CA GLN A 120 -5.65 13.17 4.23
C GLN A 120 -4.14 13.44 4.08
N ARG A 121 -3.77 14.52 3.39
CA ARG A 121 -2.38 14.97 3.28
C ARG A 121 -1.77 15.32 4.64
N PHE A 122 -2.56 15.90 5.55
CA PHE A 122 -2.10 16.36 6.87
C PHE A 122 -2.81 15.66 8.04
N CYS A 123 -3.98 15.08 7.79
CA CYS A 123 -4.71 14.24 8.72
C CYS A 123 -4.32 12.78 8.44
N THR A 124 -3.20 12.33 8.99
CA THR A 124 -2.56 11.06 8.60
C THR A 124 -2.82 9.91 9.58
N GLN A 125 -3.75 10.08 10.52
CA GLN A 125 -4.09 9.07 11.52
C GLN A 125 -5.41 8.39 11.19
N TYR A 126 -5.44 7.07 11.23
CA TYR A 126 -6.58 6.25 10.85
C TYR A 126 -6.93 5.27 11.96
N ILE A 127 -8.20 5.25 12.36
CA ILE A 127 -8.79 4.20 13.18
C ILE A 127 -9.51 3.26 12.21
N ILE A 128 -8.96 2.05 12.07
CA ILE A 128 -9.53 1.01 11.23
C ILE A 128 -10.51 0.17 12.06
N TYR A 129 -11.70 -0.04 11.52
CA TYR A 129 -12.71 -0.95 12.06
C TYR A 129 -13.11 -1.99 10.99
N GLU A 130 -13.64 -3.14 11.42
CA GLU A 130 -14.09 -4.18 10.48
C GLU A 130 -15.48 -3.86 9.93
N ASP A 131 -15.65 -3.92 8.60
CA ASP A 131 -16.88 -3.57 7.89
C ASP A 131 -18.13 -4.31 8.36
N LEU A 132 -17.96 -5.59 8.75
CA LEU A 132 -19.05 -6.47 9.17
C LEU A 132 -19.43 -6.27 10.65
N SER A 133 -18.73 -5.39 11.36
CA SER A 133 -19.16 -4.99 12.68
C SER A 133 -20.37 -4.05 12.56
N ASN A 134 -21.33 -4.11 13.48
CA ASN A 134 -22.46 -3.17 13.56
C ASN A 134 -22.02 -1.73 13.94
N TYR A 135 -20.76 -1.39 13.67
CA TYR A 135 -20.13 -0.13 14.01
C TYR A 135 -20.18 0.81 12.80
N CYS A 136 -21.02 1.82 12.89
CA CYS A 136 -21.04 2.94 11.96
C CYS A 136 -20.53 4.19 12.70
N PRO A 137 -19.40 4.79 12.29
CA PRO A 137 -18.95 6.03 12.90
C PRO A 137 -19.90 7.17 12.56
N GLU A 138 -20.25 8.00 13.54
CA GLU A 138 -21.09 9.20 13.33
C GLU A 138 -20.43 10.21 12.39
N ARG A 139 -19.08 10.25 12.38
CA ARG A 139 -18.27 11.11 11.52
C ARG A 139 -17.07 10.32 11.00
N VAL A 140 -16.78 10.52 9.72
CA VAL A 140 -15.59 9.93 9.05
C VAL A 140 -14.28 10.55 9.55
N ARG A 141 -14.33 11.76 10.13
CA ARG A 141 -13.16 12.47 10.68
C ARG A 141 -13.47 13.25 11.95
N GLN A 142 -12.53 13.21 12.89
CA GLN A 142 -12.48 14.09 14.04
C GLN A 142 -11.05 14.62 14.23
N GLY A 143 -10.85 15.93 14.04
CA GLY A 143 -9.51 16.52 14.07
C GLY A 143 -8.62 15.91 12.97
N LYS A 144 -7.42 15.44 13.33
CA LYS A 144 -6.47 14.76 12.43
C LYS A 144 -6.71 13.25 12.28
N VAL A 145 -7.77 12.71 12.90
CA VAL A 145 -8.05 11.28 12.98
C VAL A 145 -9.24 10.90 12.11
N TRP A 146 -9.02 9.96 11.19
CA TRP A 146 -10.05 9.36 10.35
C TRP A 146 -10.60 8.07 10.96
N MET A 147 -11.87 7.80 10.70
CA MET A 147 -12.51 6.52 10.92
C MET A 147 -12.66 5.86 9.55
N ALA A 148 -12.02 4.71 9.33
CA ALA A 148 -12.07 4.04 8.04
C ALA A 148 -12.36 2.55 8.19
N PRO A 149 -13.14 1.95 7.28
CA PRO A 149 -13.34 0.53 7.29
C PRO A 149 -12.08 -0.25 6.86
N SER A 150 -12.06 -1.54 7.19
CA SER A 150 -11.01 -2.46 6.75
C SER A 150 -10.98 -2.66 5.24
N SER A 151 -12.15 -2.64 4.59
CA SER A 151 -12.30 -2.69 3.12
C SER A 151 -11.53 -1.56 2.45
N TRP A 152 -11.74 -0.32 2.88
CA TRP A 152 -11.00 0.85 2.38
C TRP A 152 -9.48 0.65 2.45
N PHE A 153 -8.99 0.11 3.57
CA PHE A 153 -7.55 -0.15 3.73
C PHE A 153 -7.04 -1.19 2.71
N ILE A 154 -7.80 -2.27 2.50
CA ILE A 154 -7.47 -3.32 1.52
C ILE A 154 -7.53 -2.76 0.09
N ASP A 155 -8.52 -1.93 -0.22
CA ASP A 155 -8.68 -1.31 -1.52
C ASP A 155 -7.51 -0.35 -1.81
N CYS A 156 -7.06 0.42 -0.81
CA CYS A 156 -5.88 1.26 -0.93
C CYS A 156 -4.63 0.45 -1.31
N VAL A 157 -4.40 -0.69 -0.61
CA VAL A 157 -3.28 -1.58 -0.88
C VAL A 157 -3.38 -2.20 -2.27
N THR A 158 -4.58 -2.64 -2.66
CA THR A 158 -4.82 -3.32 -3.94
C THR A 158 -4.62 -2.39 -5.13
N SER A 159 -5.08 -1.14 -5.01
CA SER A 159 -4.99 -0.12 -6.06
C SER A 159 -3.68 0.68 -6.03
N PHE A 160 -2.86 0.49 -4.98
CA PHE A 160 -1.70 1.33 -4.70
C PHE A 160 -2.05 2.82 -4.75
N GLU A 161 -3.09 3.19 -4.01
CA GLU A 161 -3.63 4.54 -3.93
C GLU A 161 -4.13 4.84 -2.52
N LEU A 162 -3.91 6.05 -2.01
CA LEU A 162 -4.57 6.49 -0.78
C LEU A 162 -5.94 7.04 -1.16
N LEU A 163 -6.97 6.19 -1.03
CA LEU A 163 -8.33 6.52 -1.46
C LEU A 163 -8.96 7.57 -0.53
N PRO A 164 -9.75 8.51 -1.07
CA PRO A 164 -10.46 9.51 -0.26
C PRO A 164 -11.48 8.86 0.68
N LEU A 165 -11.76 9.54 1.80
CA LEU A 165 -12.74 9.11 2.81
C LEU A 165 -13.86 10.15 3.03
N ASP A 166 -13.71 11.33 2.45
CA ASP A 166 -14.54 12.52 2.59
C ASP A 166 -15.44 12.81 1.39
N SER A 167 -15.44 11.94 0.38
CA SER A 167 -16.24 12.04 -0.85
C SER A 167 -17.51 11.20 -0.82
#